data_AF-A0A212L6D0-F1
#
_entry.id   AF-A0A212L6D0-F1
#
_cell.length_a   1.000
_cell.length_b   1.000
_cell.length_c   1.000
_cell.angle_alpha   90.00
_cell.angle_beta   90.00
_cell.angle_gamma   90.00
#
_symmetry.space_group_name_H-M   'P 1'
#
loop_
_entity.id
_entity.type
_entity.pdbx_description
1 polymer ?
#
loop_
_entity_poly.entity_id
_entity_poly.type
_entity_poly.pdbx_seq_one_letter_code
_entity_poly.pdbx_strand_id
1 'polypeptide(L)'
;MGARAAPARFFYGAVAPHAHAPSFRNAREKPEERQRGIRGAPEERQYHMTHKHHFTKARGGAAVSATEDAPATGFTETPQALSPAQYLPQAQGLAPAQALPQELARRLRALPPLVVAFSGGIDSRFLSHAALLSGCDVLAVHARGPHIPAGESAHALAWARRRGLPLLVVDFDPLSLPEVATNSRQRCYACKTGLLAAIGAALAEVGQQGRIVCDGSNADDLVAFRPGLRALQEAGVVSPLAESGMDKAAIRAAARATGLDDPDQRARPCLLTRLAYGLEPDADVLAGLAAAEEALAGLVLPQFSEKAPAAAGAAHGEDVAGHGAEAEKIVSPLGDLRLRLTPAPVLQVEALPPELAGRVQEILAQHGFTNCELRVGQGISGFYDSQAPTLD
;
A
#
# COMPACT_ATOMS: atom_id res chain seq x y z
N MET A 1 -50.05 18.52 -59.22
CA MET A 1 -50.90 18.34 -58.02
C MET A 1 -50.13 17.40 -57.10
N GLY A 2 -49.32 17.84 -56.14
CA GLY A 2 -49.66 18.58 -54.90
C GLY A 2 -50.05 17.55 -53.82
N ALA A 3 -49.40 17.37 -52.67
CA ALA A 3 -48.42 18.16 -51.95
C ALA A 3 -47.57 17.25 -51.02
N ARG A 4 -46.32 17.68 -50.76
CA ARG A 4 -45.43 17.17 -49.69
C ARG A 4 -45.65 18.01 -48.43
N ALA A 5 -45.65 17.39 -47.25
CA ALA A 5 -45.57 18.08 -45.96
C ALA A 5 -44.22 17.79 -45.28
N ALA A 6 -43.57 18.85 -44.81
CA ALA A 6 -42.24 18.91 -44.22
C ALA A 6 -42.29 18.77 -42.67
N PRO A 7 -41.14 18.50 -42.01
CA PRO A 7 -41.08 18.30 -40.55
C PRO A 7 -40.90 19.61 -39.78
N ALA A 8 -41.41 19.63 -38.54
CA ALA A 8 -41.34 20.76 -37.62
C ALA A 8 -39.93 20.92 -37.00
N ARG A 9 -39.38 22.13 -37.13
CA ARG A 9 -38.21 22.63 -36.39
C ARG A 9 -38.71 23.44 -35.19
N PHE A 10 -38.19 23.14 -34.00
CA PHE A 10 -38.27 24.04 -32.84
C PHE A 10 -36.95 24.81 -32.72
N PHE A 11 -37.06 26.14 -32.69
CA PHE A 11 -36.02 27.12 -32.37
C PHE A 11 -36.51 27.90 -31.15
N TYR A 12 -35.65 28.10 -30.16
CA TYR A 12 -35.54 29.21 -29.18
C TYR A 12 -34.54 28.71 -28.12
N GLY A 13 -33.50 29.39 -27.68
CA GLY A 13 -32.96 30.73 -27.87
C GLY A 13 -31.92 30.91 -26.75
N ALA A 14 -30.69 31.24 -27.09
CA ALA A 14 -29.61 31.47 -26.12
C ALA A 14 -29.66 32.91 -25.61
N VAL A 15 -29.60 33.12 -24.29
CA VAL A 15 -29.15 34.38 -23.66
C VAL A 15 -28.43 34.03 -22.34
N ALA A 16 -27.19 34.50 -22.20
CA ALA A 16 -26.38 34.47 -20.98
C ALA A 16 -26.34 35.89 -20.33
N PRO A 17 -25.53 36.14 -19.29
CA PRO A 17 -25.89 36.09 -17.87
C PRO A 17 -25.98 37.50 -17.23
N HIS A 18 -26.71 37.62 -16.11
CA HIS A 18 -26.61 38.79 -15.22
C HIS A 18 -26.23 38.36 -13.81
N ALA A 19 -25.13 38.96 -13.34
CA ALA A 19 -24.65 38.98 -11.97
C ALA A 19 -25.66 39.68 -11.04
N HIS A 20 -25.71 39.28 -9.77
CA HIS A 20 -25.65 40.18 -8.60
C HIS A 20 -25.69 39.36 -7.30
N ALA A 21 -24.62 39.49 -6.51
CA ALA A 21 -24.60 39.13 -5.09
C ALA A 21 -25.39 40.16 -4.26
N PRO A 22 -25.81 39.78 -3.03
CA PRO A 22 -25.80 40.75 -1.95
C PRO A 22 -25.02 40.24 -0.73
N SER A 23 -24.16 41.13 -0.25
CA SER A 23 -23.56 41.12 1.08
C SER A 23 -24.61 41.40 2.16
N PHE A 24 -24.54 40.72 3.30
CA PHE A 24 -25.08 41.24 4.55
C PHE A 24 -24.06 41.08 5.68
N ARG A 25 -23.62 42.24 6.21
CA ARG A 25 -22.96 42.42 7.50
C ARG A 25 -23.92 43.16 8.43
N ASN A 26 -23.79 42.83 9.72
CA ASN A 26 -24.17 43.53 10.97
C ASN A 26 -25.16 42.69 11.79
N ALA A 27 -24.88 42.21 13.01
CA ALA A 27 -24.23 42.71 14.24
C ALA A 27 -25.30 42.91 15.35
N ARG A 28 -24.96 42.40 16.55
CA ARG A 28 -25.62 42.54 17.87
C ARG A 28 -26.87 41.64 18.03
N GLU A 29 -27.09 40.89 19.12
CA GLU A 29 -26.88 41.15 20.54
C GLU A 29 -26.57 39.87 21.35
N LYS A 30 -25.86 40.02 22.48
CA LYS A 30 -25.70 39.01 23.54
C LYS A 30 -26.89 39.08 24.52
N PRO A 31 -27.15 37.99 25.27
CA PRO A 31 -27.36 38.15 26.70
C PRO A 31 -26.33 37.36 27.52
N GLU A 32 -25.96 37.98 28.63
CA GLU A 32 -25.11 37.46 29.70
C GLU A 32 -25.81 36.34 30.46
N GLU A 33 -25.10 35.26 30.81
CA GLU A 33 -25.47 34.47 31.99
C GLU A 33 -24.26 33.83 32.70
N ARG A 34 -23.99 34.39 33.89
CA ARG A 34 -23.45 33.80 35.13
C ARG A 34 -22.27 32.84 35.06
N GLN A 35 -21.13 33.38 35.51
CA GLN A 35 -20.05 32.68 36.20
C GLN A 35 -20.58 31.79 37.35
N ARG A 36 -20.21 30.50 37.31
CA ARG A 36 -19.82 29.74 38.51
C ARG A 36 -18.51 29.04 38.21
N GLY A 37 -17.46 29.46 38.89
CA GLY A 37 -16.13 28.86 38.78
C GLY A 37 -16.13 27.44 39.33
N ILE A 38 -15.55 26.53 38.56
CA ILE A 38 -14.95 25.29 39.07
C ILE A 38 -13.54 25.22 38.49
N ARG A 39 -12.63 24.89 39.40
CA ARG A 39 -11.18 24.96 39.32
C ARG A 39 -10.62 23.84 38.44
N GLY A 40 -9.49 24.13 37.78
CA GLY A 40 -8.48 23.12 37.41
C GLY A 40 -8.74 22.39 36.09
N ALA A 41 -8.28 22.97 34.99
CA ALA A 41 -7.90 22.20 33.81
C ALA A 41 -6.67 21.33 34.16
N PRO A 42 -6.60 20.04 33.80
CA PRO A 42 -5.33 19.36 33.75
C PRO A 42 -4.62 19.81 32.48
N GLU A 43 -3.43 20.37 32.66
CA GLU A 43 -2.47 20.72 31.61
C GLU A 43 -2.30 19.54 30.64
N GLU A 44 -2.36 19.86 29.34
CA GLU A 44 -1.79 19.05 28.28
C GLU A 44 -0.34 18.74 28.65
N ARG A 45 -0.07 17.49 29.05
CA ARG A 45 1.31 17.00 29.14
C ARG A 45 1.85 16.90 27.72
N GLN A 46 2.52 17.96 27.27
CA GLN A 46 3.56 17.86 26.25
C GLN A 46 4.55 16.80 26.71
N TYR A 47 4.46 15.60 26.14
CA TYR A 47 5.53 14.62 26.21
C TYR A 47 6.68 15.14 25.33
N HIS A 48 7.57 15.93 25.93
CA HIS A 48 8.92 16.08 25.41
C HIS A 48 9.65 14.73 25.56
N MET A 49 9.57 13.91 24.52
CA MET A 49 10.37 12.70 24.39
C MET A 49 11.77 13.08 23.90
N THR A 50 12.66 13.42 24.83
CA THR A 50 14.11 13.36 24.61
C THR A 50 14.62 11.96 24.95
N HIS A 51 14.41 11.00 24.07
CA HIS A 51 15.17 9.73 24.10
C HIS A 51 15.53 9.33 22.67
N LYS A 52 16.69 9.83 22.21
CA LYS A 52 17.38 9.26 21.06
C LYS A 52 17.75 7.83 21.44
N HIS A 53 17.10 6.83 20.84
CA HIS A 53 17.57 5.46 20.93
C HIS A 53 18.92 5.39 20.21
N HIS A 54 19.98 5.21 21.01
CA HIS A 54 21.33 4.97 20.51
C HIS A 54 21.37 3.61 19.83
N PHE A 55 21.30 3.60 18.50
CA PHE A 55 21.82 2.51 17.70
C PHE A 55 23.34 2.52 17.84
N THR A 56 23.91 1.55 18.56
CA THR A 56 25.34 1.50 18.85
C THR A 56 26.12 1.08 17.60
N LYS A 57 26.74 2.07 16.95
CA LYS A 57 27.75 1.85 15.90
C LYS A 57 29.04 1.38 16.58
N ALA A 58 29.44 0.12 16.36
CA ALA A 58 30.70 -0.40 16.87
C ALA A 58 31.89 0.36 16.25
N ARG A 59 32.75 0.95 17.11
CA ARG A 59 34.08 1.46 16.76
C ARG A 59 35.12 0.74 17.62
N GLY A 60 36.17 0.22 16.99
CA GLY A 60 37.37 -0.27 17.69
C GLY A 60 38.64 0.12 16.94
N GLY A 61 39.51 0.89 17.64
CA GLY A 61 40.98 1.08 17.53
C GLY A 61 41.60 1.44 16.16
N ALA A 62 42.67 2.24 16.03
CA ALA A 62 43.56 2.96 16.94
C ALA A 62 44.27 4.06 16.12
N ALA A 63 44.74 5.12 16.78
CA ALA A 63 45.42 6.25 16.15
C ALA A 63 46.86 5.91 15.72
N VAL A 64 47.23 6.28 14.48
CA VAL A 64 48.63 6.44 14.05
C VAL A 64 48.73 7.69 13.15
N SER A 65 49.88 8.36 13.27
CA SER A 65 50.26 9.71 12.88
C SER A 65 50.07 10.13 11.42
N ALA A 66 49.85 11.44 11.27
CA ALA A 66 49.80 12.18 10.02
C ALA A 66 51.11 12.14 9.21
N THR A 67 50.99 11.86 7.93
CA THR A 67 51.86 12.33 6.85
C THR A 67 50.99 12.68 5.67
N GLU A 68 51.19 13.89 5.15
CA GLU A 68 50.55 14.45 3.96
C GLU A 68 50.87 13.61 2.73
N ASP A 69 49.83 13.15 2.04
CA ASP A 69 49.78 13.00 0.58
C ASP A 69 48.33 12.66 0.20
N ALA A 70 47.66 13.64 -0.41
CA ALA A 70 46.28 13.52 -0.86
C ALA A 70 46.23 13.02 -2.32
N PRO A 71 45.50 11.92 -2.59
CA PRO A 71 44.84 11.73 -3.86
C PRO A 71 43.32 11.79 -3.70
N ALA A 72 42.68 12.45 -4.66
CA ALA A 72 41.27 12.75 -4.73
C ALA A 72 40.37 11.50 -4.61
N THR A 73 39.48 11.49 -3.62
CA THR A 73 38.27 10.64 -3.60
C THR A 73 37.05 11.54 -3.66
N GLY A 74 36.66 11.91 -4.87
CA GLY A 74 35.35 12.50 -5.14
C GLY A 74 34.31 11.39 -5.22
N PHE A 75 33.68 11.06 -4.10
CA PHE A 75 32.32 10.52 -4.12
C PHE A 75 31.38 11.65 -3.72
N THR A 76 31.21 12.59 -4.65
CA THR A 76 30.07 13.50 -4.67
C THR A 76 28.93 12.77 -5.38
N GLU A 77 28.16 11.97 -4.65
CA GLU A 77 26.81 11.64 -5.08
C GLU A 77 25.83 12.36 -4.17
N THR A 78 25.37 13.50 -4.68
CA THR A 78 24.11 14.17 -4.39
C THR A 78 22.97 13.13 -4.37
N PRO A 79 21.93 13.25 -3.52
CA PRO A 79 20.78 12.34 -3.54
C PRO A 79 20.23 12.25 -4.97
N GLN A 80 20.30 11.06 -5.59
CA GLN A 80 19.85 10.88 -6.96
C GLN A 80 18.36 11.20 -7.06
N ALA A 81 18.04 12.14 -7.95
CA ALA A 81 16.69 12.52 -8.31
C ALA A 81 15.91 11.31 -8.87
N LEU A 82 14.62 11.29 -8.55
CA LEU A 82 13.63 10.31 -9.01
C LEU A 82 13.75 10.07 -10.52
N SER A 83 13.93 8.80 -10.92
CA SER A 83 14.02 8.37 -12.32
C SER A 83 12.63 7.94 -12.86
N PRO A 84 12.41 7.93 -14.19
CA PRO A 84 11.06 7.97 -14.77
C PRO A 84 10.29 6.65 -14.67
N ALA A 85 8.97 6.78 -14.80
CA ALA A 85 8.04 5.67 -14.74
C ALA A 85 8.33 4.60 -15.82
N GLN A 86 8.28 3.32 -15.43
CA GLN A 86 8.63 2.20 -16.33
C GLN A 86 7.37 1.46 -16.80
N TYR A 87 7.20 1.33 -18.11
CA TYR A 87 6.07 0.63 -18.73
C TYR A 87 6.44 -0.82 -19.11
N LEU A 88 5.68 -1.80 -18.65
CA LEU A 88 5.85 -3.23 -18.98
C LEU A 88 4.79 -3.72 -19.98
N PRO A 89 5.17 -4.52 -21.00
CA PRO A 89 4.27 -4.97 -22.08
C PRO A 89 3.34 -6.14 -21.69
N GLN A 90 2.34 -6.42 -22.54
CA GLN A 90 1.34 -7.49 -22.40
C GLN A 90 1.88 -8.90 -22.79
N ALA A 91 1.28 -9.95 -22.22
CA ALA A 91 1.49 -11.37 -22.51
C ALA A 91 0.12 -12.06 -22.72
N GLN A 92 0.06 -13.08 -23.57
CA GLN A 92 -1.21 -13.62 -24.10
C GLN A 92 -1.81 -14.77 -23.27
N GLY A 93 -3.14 -14.78 -23.15
CA GLY A 93 -3.97 -15.94 -22.79
C GLY A 93 -4.70 -15.81 -21.44
N LEU A 94 -5.97 -15.38 -21.45
CA LEU A 94 -6.86 -15.36 -20.27
C LEU A 94 -8.08 -16.27 -20.47
N ALA A 95 -8.50 -16.94 -19.40
CA ALA A 95 -9.67 -17.82 -19.34
C ALA A 95 -10.99 -17.05 -19.58
N PRO A 96 -12.13 -17.70 -19.88
CA PRO A 96 -13.36 -17.00 -20.28
C PRO A 96 -14.08 -16.27 -19.13
N ALA A 97 -14.72 -15.13 -19.47
CA ALA A 97 -15.37 -14.17 -18.57
C ALA A 97 -16.62 -14.67 -17.80
N GLN A 98 -17.11 -15.89 -18.06
CA GLN A 98 -18.42 -16.37 -17.61
C GLN A 98 -18.52 -16.65 -16.09
N ALA A 99 -17.39 -16.66 -15.37
CA ALA A 99 -17.33 -16.93 -13.93
C ALA A 99 -17.28 -15.66 -13.04
N LEU A 100 -17.29 -14.44 -13.63
CA LEU A 100 -17.30 -13.20 -12.86
C LEU A 100 -18.69 -12.86 -12.30
N PRO A 101 -18.76 -12.28 -11.08
CA PRO A 101 -19.99 -11.69 -10.57
C PRO A 101 -20.58 -10.69 -11.58
N GLN A 102 -21.87 -10.86 -11.90
CA GLN A 102 -22.53 -10.11 -12.98
C GLN A 102 -22.49 -8.60 -12.78
N GLU A 103 -22.69 -8.15 -11.53
CA GLU A 103 -22.68 -6.74 -11.18
C GLU A 103 -21.30 -6.10 -11.39
N LEU A 104 -20.23 -6.78 -10.94
CA LEU A 104 -18.86 -6.33 -11.18
C LEU A 104 -18.53 -6.28 -12.67
N ALA A 105 -18.88 -7.31 -13.43
CA ALA A 105 -18.66 -7.34 -14.88
C ALA A 105 -19.44 -6.24 -15.61
N ARG A 106 -20.67 -5.93 -15.18
CA ARG A 106 -21.48 -4.82 -15.69
C ARG A 106 -20.81 -3.48 -15.36
N ARG A 107 -20.36 -3.30 -14.12
CA ARG A 107 -19.71 -2.07 -13.66
C ARG A 107 -18.41 -1.79 -14.42
N LEU A 108 -17.57 -2.81 -14.60
CA LEU A 108 -16.30 -2.71 -15.32
C LEU A 108 -16.50 -2.39 -16.81
N ARG A 109 -17.46 -3.05 -17.49
CA ARG A 109 -17.75 -2.78 -18.90
C ARG A 109 -18.33 -1.38 -19.16
N ALA A 110 -18.90 -0.74 -18.14
CA ALA A 110 -19.41 0.62 -18.23
C ALA A 110 -18.32 1.69 -18.00
N LEU A 111 -17.11 1.31 -17.57
CA LEU A 111 -16.02 2.25 -17.36
C LEU A 111 -15.31 2.58 -18.68
N PRO A 112 -14.83 3.82 -18.84
CA PRO A 112 -13.85 4.15 -19.88
C PRO A 112 -12.52 3.41 -19.61
N PRO A 113 -11.50 3.53 -20.49
CA PRO A 113 -10.16 3.05 -20.19
C PRO A 113 -9.73 3.43 -18.77
N LEU A 114 -9.26 2.46 -18.01
CA LEU A 114 -9.03 2.60 -16.58
C LEU A 114 -7.58 2.37 -16.20
N VAL A 115 -7.24 2.94 -15.05
CA VAL A 115 -6.04 2.68 -14.28
C VAL A 115 -6.43 1.99 -12.99
N VAL A 116 -5.73 0.92 -12.62
CA VAL A 116 -5.85 0.33 -11.28
C VAL A 116 -4.63 0.71 -10.46
N ALA A 117 -4.83 1.39 -9.33
CA ALA A 117 -3.81 1.55 -8.30
C ALA A 117 -3.48 0.17 -7.71
N PHE A 118 -2.37 -0.41 -8.17
CA PHE A 118 -2.08 -1.84 -8.08
C PHE A 118 -1.02 -2.12 -7.00
N SER A 119 -1.44 -2.68 -5.88
CA SER A 119 -0.54 -3.01 -4.76
C SER A 119 0.05 -4.42 -4.83
N GLY A 120 -0.51 -5.31 -5.65
CA GLY A 120 -0.17 -6.73 -5.65
C GLY A 120 -0.90 -7.55 -4.58
N GLY A 121 -1.71 -6.91 -3.73
CA GLY A 121 -2.63 -7.59 -2.83
C GLY A 121 -3.84 -8.16 -3.58
N ILE A 122 -4.48 -9.18 -3.00
CA ILE A 122 -5.59 -9.94 -3.61
C ILE A 122 -6.70 -9.06 -4.18
N ASP A 123 -7.05 -7.95 -3.52
CA ASP A 123 -8.15 -7.10 -3.99
C ASP A 123 -7.77 -6.38 -5.29
N SER A 124 -6.59 -5.75 -5.34
CA SER A 124 -6.08 -5.11 -6.57
C SER A 124 -5.76 -6.11 -7.68
N ARG A 125 -5.22 -7.30 -7.34
CA ARG A 125 -5.00 -8.40 -8.30
C ARG A 125 -6.31 -8.89 -8.89
N PHE A 126 -7.31 -9.12 -8.05
CA PHE A 126 -8.63 -9.55 -8.50
C PHE A 126 -9.31 -8.48 -9.34
N LEU A 127 -9.24 -7.20 -8.97
CA LEU A 127 -9.79 -6.11 -9.77
C LEU A 127 -9.13 -6.05 -11.16
N SER A 128 -7.80 -6.08 -11.23
CA SER A 128 -7.07 -6.10 -12.52
C SER A 128 -7.41 -7.34 -13.35
N HIS A 129 -7.50 -8.51 -12.71
CA HIS A 129 -7.90 -9.76 -13.35
C HIS A 129 -9.34 -9.68 -13.91
N ALA A 130 -10.27 -9.17 -13.12
CA ALA A 130 -11.66 -9.01 -13.53
C ALA A 130 -11.80 -8.01 -14.69
N ALA A 131 -11.01 -6.93 -14.69
CA ALA A 131 -10.96 -5.96 -15.79
C ALA A 131 -10.46 -6.60 -17.09
N LEU A 132 -9.37 -7.39 -17.02
CA LEU A 132 -8.84 -8.14 -18.16
C LEU A 132 -9.88 -9.14 -18.72
N LEU A 133 -10.52 -9.92 -17.85
CA LEU A 133 -11.59 -10.86 -18.23
C LEU A 133 -12.81 -10.15 -18.84
N SER A 134 -13.11 -8.93 -18.40
CA SER A 134 -14.21 -8.12 -18.91
C SER A 134 -13.88 -7.44 -20.25
N GLY A 135 -12.67 -7.61 -20.77
CA GLY A 135 -12.20 -6.97 -22.01
C GLY A 135 -11.95 -5.47 -21.88
N CYS A 136 -11.72 -4.98 -20.66
CA CYS A 136 -11.44 -3.56 -20.42
C CYS A 136 -10.03 -3.19 -20.90
N ASP A 137 -9.87 -1.96 -21.38
CA ASP A 137 -8.55 -1.34 -21.53
C ASP A 137 -8.04 -0.91 -20.14
N VAL A 138 -7.19 -1.75 -19.54
CA VAL A 138 -6.69 -1.58 -18.18
C VAL A 138 -5.18 -1.40 -18.16
N LEU A 139 -4.74 -0.37 -17.44
CA LEU A 139 -3.35 -0.13 -17.05
C LEU A 139 -3.24 -0.29 -15.53
N ALA A 140 -2.33 -1.11 -15.03
CA ALA A 140 -1.99 -1.11 -13.62
C ALA A 140 -0.91 -0.06 -13.33
N VAL A 141 -0.99 0.59 -12.18
CA VAL A 141 0.06 1.49 -11.68
C VAL A 141 0.53 0.99 -10.32
N HIS A 142 1.78 0.56 -10.23
CA HIS A 142 2.39 0.11 -8.98
C HIS A 142 3.36 1.15 -8.45
N ALA A 143 3.14 1.59 -7.22
CA ALA A 143 4.09 2.46 -6.54
C ALA A 143 5.18 1.65 -5.85
N ARG A 144 6.42 2.15 -5.91
CA ARG A 144 7.58 1.65 -5.16
C ARG A 144 8.11 2.74 -4.25
N GLY A 145 8.50 2.38 -3.03
CA GLY A 145 9.08 3.31 -2.08
C GLY A 145 9.43 2.62 -0.75
N PRO A 146 10.02 3.34 0.22
CA PRO A 146 10.54 2.74 1.46
C PRO A 146 9.47 2.07 2.34
N HIS A 147 8.20 2.42 2.13
CA HIS A 147 7.05 1.88 2.85
C HIS A 147 6.56 0.52 2.31
N ILE A 148 7.12 0.02 1.20
CA ILE A 148 6.72 -1.23 0.54
C ILE A 148 7.92 -2.17 0.53
N PRO A 149 7.81 -3.41 1.08
CA PRO A 149 8.89 -4.39 1.01
C PRO A 149 9.26 -4.70 -0.45
N ALA A 150 10.56 -4.82 -0.75
CA ALA A 150 11.04 -5.08 -2.10
C ALA A 150 10.47 -6.39 -2.70
N GLY A 151 10.32 -7.43 -1.86
CA GLY A 151 9.70 -8.69 -2.26
C GLY A 151 8.22 -8.55 -2.68
N GLU A 152 7.45 -7.65 -2.05
CA GLU A 152 6.06 -7.38 -2.43
C GLU A 152 5.99 -6.69 -3.80
N SER A 153 6.87 -5.72 -4.07
CA SER A 153 7.00 -5.11 -5.39
C SER A 153 7.44 -6.11 -6.46
N ALA A 154 8.44 -6.95 -6.16
CA ALA A 154 8.91 -7.99 -7.09
C ALA A 154 7.78 -8.97 -7.43
N HIS A 155 7.01 -9.40 -6.42
CA HIS A 155 5.84 -10.27 -6.61
C HIS A 155 4.76 -9.60 -7.47
N ALA A 156 4.43 -8.33 -7.21
CA ALA A 156 3.44 -7.57 -7.97
C ALA A 156 3.84 -7.43 -9.46
N LEU A 157 5.10 -7.07 -9.72
CA LEU A 157 5.65 -6.94 -11.09
C LEU A 157 5.65 -8.29 -11.82
N ALA A 158 6.09 -9.35 -11.15
CA ALA A 158 6.11 -10.70 -11.74
C ALA A 158 4.68 -11.18 -12.05
N TRP A 159 3.73 -10.94 -11.16
CA TRP A 159 2.32 -11.27 -11.37
C TRP A 159 1.75 -10.52 -12.58
N ALA A 160 1.94 -9.19 -12.66
CA ALA A 160 1.44 -8.39 -13.78
C ALA A 160 1.98 -8.87 -15.13
N ARG A 161 3.30 -9.16 -15.20
CA ARG A 161 3.94 -9.74 -16.40
C ARG A 161 3.31 -11.08 -16.80
N ARG A 162 3.15 -12.01 -15.85
CA ARG A 162 2.55 -13.34 -16.12
C ARG A 162 1.11 -13.25 -16.63
N ARG A 163 0.35 -12.25 -16.18
CA ARG A 163 -1.04 -12.02 -16.61
C ARG A 163 -1.17 -11.19 -17.87
N GLY A 164 -0.06 -10.69 -18.40
CA GLY A 164 -0.07 -9.75 -19.52
C GLY A 164 -0.76 -8.42 -19.22
N LEU A 165 -0.74 -8.01 -17.96
CA LEU A 165 -1.31 -6.74 -17.52
C LEU A 165 -0.30 -5.62 -17.80
N PRO A 166 -0.63 -4.61 -18.62
CA PRO A 166 0.20 -3.42 -18.74
C PRO A 166 0.44 -2.81 -17.36
N LEU A 167 1.70 -2.53 -17.04
CA LEU A 167 2.08 -2.02 -15.73
C LEU A 167 2.97 -0.79 -15.89
N LEU A 168 2.61 0.30 -15.21
CA LEU A 168 3.44 1.47 -14.99
C LEU A 168 3.99 1.43 -13.56
N VAL A 169 5.30 1.47 -13.39
CA VAL A 169 5.93 1.57 -12.08
C VAL A 169 6.23 3.03 -11.77
N VAL A 170 5.85 3.50 -10.58
CA VAL A 170 6.04 4.88 -10.11
C VAL A 170 6.85 4.87 -8.82
N ASP A 171 7.94 5.63 -8.77
CA ASP A 171 8.67 5.84 -7.53
C ASP A 171 7.94 6.90 -6.67
N PHE A 172 7.63 6.56 -5.43
CA PHE A 172 6.90 7.41 -4.49
C PHE A 172 7.47 7.25 -3.08
N ASP A 173 8.07 8.32 -2.56
CA ASP A 173 8.56 8.38 -1.20
C ASP A 173 7.59 9.11 -0.27
N PRO A 174 6.78 8.40 0.53
CA PRO A 174 5.87 9.03 1.47
C PRO A 174 6.59 9.64 2.67
N LEU A 175 7.86 9.30 2.96
CA LEU A 175 8.59 9.85 4.10
C LEU A 175 8.87 11.36 3.93
N SER A 176 8.81 11.85 2.70
CA SER A 176 8.88 13.29 2.40
C SER A 176 7.62 14.07 2.84
N LEU A 177 6.53 13.39 3.17
CA LEU A 177 5.26 14.01 3.55
C LEU A 177 5.22 14.29 5.06
N PRO A 178 4.90 15.51 5.52
CA PRO A 178 4.96 15.87 6.94
C PRO A 178 4.16 14.94 7.88
N GLU A 179 2.94 14.57 7.49
CA GLU A 179 2.07 13.70 8.29
C GLU A 179 2.58 12.26 8.38
N VAL A 180 3.38 11.83 7.41
CA VAL A 180 4.01 10.51 7.38
C VAL A 180 5.32 10.54 8.14
N ALA A 181 6.15 11.58 7.94
CA ALA A 181 7.41 11.78 8.64
C ALA A 181 7.22 11.81 10.17
N THR A 182 6.12 12.42 10.63
CA THR A 182 5.74 12.45 12.05
C THR A 182 4.91 11.24 12.49
N ASN A 183 4.63 10.31 11.57
CA ASN A 183 3.75 9.16 11.76
C ASN A 183 2.43 9.52 12.48
N SER A 184 1.78 10.58 12.01
CA SER A 184 0.55 11.10 12.60
C SER A 184 -0.65 10.17 12.32
N ARG A 185 -1.76 10.40 13.03
CA ARG A 185 -3.05 9.74 12.72
C ARG A 185 -3.58 10.04 11.31
N GLN A 186 -3.06 11.07 10.65
CA GLN A 186 -3.41 11.44 9.27
C GLN A 186 -2.43 10.88 8.22
N ARG A 187 -1.40 10.11 8.61
CA ARG A 187 -0.39 9.57 7.68
C ARG A 187 -1.00 8.83 6.48
N CYS A 188 -2.06 8.05 6.71
CA CYS A 188 -2.69 7.24 5.67
C CYS A 188 -3.46 8.11 4.66
N TYR A 189 -4.05 9.21 5.14
CA TYR A 189 -4.69 10.21 4.28
C TYR A 189 -3.61 10.91 3.43
N ALA A 190 -2.59 11.50 4.06
CA ALA A 190 -1.52 12.21 3.35
C ALA A 190 -0.77 11.32 2.36
N CYS A 191 -0.40 10.10 2.76
CA CYS A 191 0.25 9.12 1.91
C CYS A 191 -0.60 8.77 0.68
N LYS A 192 -1.92 8.56 0.86
CA LYS A 192 -2.82 8.26 -0.27
C LYS A 192 -2.97 9.48 -1.19
N THR A 193 -3.13 10.68 -0.65
CA THR A 193 -3.21 11.91 -1.45
C THR A 193 -1.93 12.13 -2.27
N GLY A 194 -0.75 11.99 -1.66
CA GLY A 194 0.54 12.10 -2.34
C GLY A 194 0.72 11.03 -3.41
N LEU A 195 0.32 9.78 -3.12
CA LEU A 195 0.37 8.68 -4.08
C LEU A 195 -0.50 8.96 -5.31
N LEU A 196 -1.73 9.44 -5.13
CA LEU A 196 -2.63 9.76 -6.24
C LEU A 196 -2.08 10.90 -7.11
N ALA A 197 -1.44 11.90 -6.49
CA ALA A 197 -0.76 12.96 -7.22
C ALA A 197 0.42 12.41 -8.06
N ALA A 198 1.23 11.52 -7.47
CA ALA A 198 2.35 10.86 -8.18
C ALA A 198 1.85 9.99 -9.35
N ILE A 199 0.76 9.24 -9.15
CA ILE A 199 0.11 8.47 -10.22
C ILE A 199 -0.36 9.42 -11.34
N GLY A 200 -1.04 10.52 -11.00
CA GLY A 200 -1.51 11.51 -11.98
C GLY A 200 -0.38 12.10 -12.81
N ALA A 201 0.74 12.47 -12.16
CA ALA A 201 1.93 12.97 -12.85
C ALA A 201 2.53 11.93 -13.79
N ALA A 202 2.74 10.70 -13.32
CA ALA A 202 3.29 9.62 -14.14
C ALA A 202 2.39 9.27 -15.34
N LEU A 203 1.07 9.27 -15.16
CA LEU A 203 0.12 9.08 -16.26
C LEU A 203 0.20 10.20 -17.30
N ALA A 204 0.40 11.45 -16.88
CA ALA A 204 0.58 12.57 -17.79
C ALA A 204 1.86 12.44 -18.62
N GLU A 205 2.97 12.00 -18.00
CA GLU A 205 4.25 11.79 -18.67
C GLU A 205 4.18 10.74 -19.79
N VAL A 206 3.40 9.68 -19.59
CA VAL A 206 3.22 8.60 -20.59
C VAL A 206 2.00 8.79 -21.50
N GLY A 207 1.32 9.95 -21.42
CA GLY A 207 0.15 10.27 -22.25
C GLY A 207 -1.11 9.45 -21.95
N GLN A 208 -1.28 9.00 -20.71
CA GLN A 208 -2.39 8.16 -20.23
C GLN A 208 -3.28 8.84 -19.18
N GLN A 209 -3.16 10.16 -18.98
CA GLN A 209 -3.92 10.93 -17.97
C GLN A 209 -5.44 10.95 -18.17
N GLY A 210 -5.95 10.54 -19.33
CA GLY A 210 -7.40 10.48 -19.61
C GLY A 210 -8.11 9.25 -19.04
N ARG A 211 -7.38 8.32 -18.41
CA ARG A 211 -7.93 7.10 -17.83
C ARG A 211 -8.59 7.37 -16.47
N ILE A 212 -9.66 6.64 -16.17
CA ILE A 212 -10.28 6.71 -14.85
C ILE A 212 -9.45 5.94 -13.82
N VAL A 213 -9.16 6.55 -12.67
CA VAL A 213 -8.39 5.88 -11.61
C VAL A 213 -9.33 5.04 -10.76
N CYS A 214 -8.98 3.78 -10.57
CA CYS A 214 -9.67 2.82 -9.73
C CYS A 214 -8.74 2.26 -8.65
N ASP A 215 -9.31 1.85 -7.51
CA ASP A 215 -8.58 1.17 -6.45
C ASP A 215 -9.26 -0.14 -6.01
N GLY A 216 -8.53 -0.93 -5.21
CA GLY A 216 -8.98 -2.22 -4.71
C GLY A 216 -9.85 -2.16 -3.45
N SER A 217 -10.42 -1.01 -3.08
CA SER A 217 -11.33 -0.93 -1.92
C SER A 217 -12.56 -1.82 -2.14
N ASN A 218 -12.93 -2.59 -1.12
CA ASN A 218 -14.01 -3.58 -1.17
C ASN A 218 -15.15 -3.21 -0.19
N ALA A 219 -16.23 -3.99 -0.17
CA ALA A 219 -17.42 -3.67 0.62
C ALA A 219 -17.17 -3.65 2.14
N ASP A 220 -16.24 -4.47 2.65
CA ASP A 220 -15.88 -4.51 4.07
C ASP A 220 -15.19 -3.21 4.52
N ASP A 221 -14.53 -2.51 3.60
CA ASP A 221 -13.81 -1.27 3.89
C ASP A 221 -14.75 -0.09 4.17
N LEU A 222 -16.00 -0.13 3.68
CA LEU A 222 -16.99 0.93 3.83
C LEU A 222 -17.48 1.11 5.27
N VAL A 223 -17.37 0.05 6.09
CA VAL A 223 -17.85 0.04 7.48
C VAL A 223 -16.80 0.61 8.44
N ALA A 224 -15.54 0.72 8.01
CA ALA A 224 -14.43 1.22 8.84
C ALA A 224 -14.13 2.69 8.54
N PHE A 225 -14.14 3.55 9.57
CA PHE A 225 -13.61 4.92 9.42
C PHE A 225 -12.11 4.87 9.09
N ARG A 226 -11.75 5.21 7.84
CA ARG A 226 -10.37 5.13 7.34
C ARG A 226 -9.97 6.46 6.70
N PRO A 227 -9.01 7.21 7.28
CA PRO A 227 -8.50 8.45 6.67
C PRO A 227 -8.05 8.28 5.22
N GLY A 228 -7.51 7.11 4.86
CA GLY A 228 -7.13 6.81 3.47
C GLY A 228 -8.31 6.67 2.49
N LEU A 229 -9.49 6.23 2.95
CA LEU A 229 -10.69 6.14 2.10
C LEU A 229 -11.24 7.52 1.78
N ARG A 230 -11.15 8.45 2.74
CA ARG A 230 -11.49 9.87 2.52
C ARG A 230 -10.67 10.47 1.36
N ALA A 231 -9.36 10.23 1.33
CA ALA A 231 -8.49 10.72 0.24
C ALA A 231 -8.91 10.18 -1.14
N LEU A 232 -9.34 8.92 -1.22
CA LEU A 232 -9.84 8.32 -2.47
C LEU A 232 -11.14 9.00 -2.93
N GLN A 233 -12.07 9.22 -2.01
CA GLN A 233 -13.36 9.86 -2.29
C GLN A 233 -13.19 11.30 -2.77
N GLU A 234 -12.35 12.09 -2.09
CA GLU A 234 -12.07 13.48 -2.45
C GLU A 234 -11.38 13.59 -3.83
N ALA A 235 -10.57 12.60 -4.19
CA ALA A 235 -9.91 12.53 -5.49
C ALA A 235 -10.78 11.93 -6.61
N GLY A 236 -12.03 11.53 -6.31
CA GLY A 236 -12.92 10.92 -7.30
C GLY A 236 -12.45 9.55 -7.80
N VAL A 237 -11.68 8.82 -6.99
CA VAL A 237 -11.25 7.45 -7.33
C VAL A 237 -12.46 6.52 -7.27
N VAL A 238 -12.60 5.68 -8.28
CA VAL A 238 -13.66 4.68 -8.37
C VAL A 238 -13.23 3.40 -7.65
N SER A 239 -14.13 2.76 -6.92
CA SER A 239 -13.84 1.50 -6.22
C SER A 239 -14.78 0.39 -6.71
N PRO A 240 -14.53 -0.23 -7.89
CA PRO A 240 -15.50 -1.11 -8.53
C PRO A 240 -15.90 -2.32 -7.68
N LEU A 241 -14.99 -2.84 -6.84
CA LEU A 241 -15.29 -3.95 -5.93
C LEU A 241 -16.30 -3.51 -4.87
N ALA A 242 -16.04 -2.40 -4.17
CA ALA A 242 -16.97 -1.84 -3.19
C ALA A 242 -18.32 -1.46 -3.80
N GLU A 243 -18.33 -0.79 -4.95
CA GLU A 243 -19.56 -0.38 -5.66
C GLU A 243 -20.40 -1.57 -6.13
N SER A 244 -19.78 -2.73 -6.34
CA SER A 244 -20.47 -3.97 -6.72
C SER A 244 -20.84 -4.85 -5.52
N GLY A 245 -20.65 -4.37 -4.29
CA GLY A 245 -20.96 -5.11 -3.06
C GLY A 245 -20.02 -6.31 -2.81
N MET A 246 -18.84 -6.32 -3.40
CA MET A 246 -17.88 -7.41 -3.23
C MET A 246 -17.18 -7.29 -1.88
N ASP A 247 -17.54 -8.15 -0.93
CA ASP A 247 -16.78 -8.35 0.31
C ASP A 247 -15.54 -9.23 0.10
N LYS A 248 -14.72 -9.39 1.15
CA LYS A 248 -13.49 -10.20 1.05
C LYS A 248 -13.77 -11.66 0.70
N ALA A 249 -14.84 -12.25 1.23
CA ALA A 249 -15.18 -13.64 0.98
C ALA A 249 -15.59 -13.86 -0.48
N ALA A 250 -16.41 -12.95 -1.02
CA ALA A 250 -16.84 -12.92 -2.41
C ALA A 250 -15.65 -12.73 -3.36
N ILE A 251 -14.70 -11.84 -3.04
CA ILE A 251 -13.47 -11.65 -3.82
C ILE A 251 -12.69 -12.97 -3.90
N ARG A 252 -12.47 -13.66 -2.77
CA ARG A 252 -11.73 -14.92 -2.76
C ARG A 252 -12.46 -16.05 -3.50
N ALA A 253 -13.78 -16.12 -3.36
CA ALA A 253 -14.60 -17.10 -4.08
C ALA A 253 -14.56 -16.86 -5.59
N ALA A 254 -14.71 -15.61 -6.03
CA ALA A 254 -14.62 -15.23 -7.44
C ALA A 254 -13.20 -15.42 -8.00
N ALA A 255 -12.16 -15.13 -7.21
CA ALA A 255 -10.77 -15.40 -7.56
C ALA A 255 -10.55 -16.90 -7.85
N ARG A 256 -11.03 -17.79 -6.98
CA ARG A 256 -11.03 -19.24 -7.22
C ARG A 256 -11.78 -19.63 -8.48
N ALA A 257 -13.02 -19.14 -8.63
CA ALA A 257 -13.89 -19.49 -9.75
C ALA A 257 -13.34 -19.03 -11.11
N THR A 258 -12.51 -17.99 -11.12
CA THR A 258 -11.94 -17.38 -12.34
C THR A 258 -10.48 -17.76 -12.59
N GLY A 259 -9.93 -18.68 -11.80
CA GLY A 259 -8.55 -19.17 -11.95
C GLY A 259 -7.47 -18.14 -11.61
N LEU A 260 -7.74 -17.23 -10.67
CA LEU A 260 -6.73 -16.35 -10.11
C LEU A 260 -5.85 -17.12 -9.10
N ASP A 261 -4.53 -16.97 -9.22
CA ASP A 261 -3.55 -17.57 -8.33
C ASP A 261 -3.56 -16.94 -6.93
N ASP A 262 -3.31 -17.77 -5.92
CA ASP A 262 -3.29 -17.40 -4.51
C ASP A 262 -4.54 -16.59 -4.05
N PRO A 263 -5.74 -17.16 -4.15
CA PRO A 263 -6.97 -16.49 -3.74
C PRO A 263 -7.02 -16.22 -2.24
N ASP A 264 -6.31 -17.01 -1.43
CA ASP A 264 -6.28 -16.87 0.03
C ASP A 264 -5.09 -16.05 0.54
N GLN A 265 -4.44 -15.26 -0.33
CA GLN A 265 -3.38 -14.32 0.04
C GLN A 265 -3.79 -13.50 1.27
N ARG A 266 -2.90 -13.48 2.27
CA ARG A 266 -3.08 -12.70 3.51
C ARG A 266 -2.85 -11.22 3.21
N ALA A 267 -3.52 -10.35 3.97
CA ALA A 267 -3.37 -8.91 3.80
C ALA A 267 -1.96 -8.48 4.21
N ARG A 268 -1.25 -7.79 3.31
CA ARG A 268 0.10 -7.25 3.55
C ARG A 268 0.03 -5.72 3.50
N PRO A 269 -0.35 -5.04 4.61
CA PRO A 269 -0.37 -3.58 4.64
C PRO A 269 1.06 -3.03 4.59
N CYS A 270 1.20 -1.74 4.28
CA CYS A 270 2.50 -1.07 4.19
C CYS A 270 3.28 -1.13 5.51
N LEU A 271 4.61 -0.99 5.43
CA LEU A 271 5.51 -1.07 6.59
C LEU A 271 5.24 0.01 7.64
N LEU A 272 4.70 1.17 7.24
CA LEU A 272 4.30 2.23 8.17
C LEU A 272 3.28 1.77 9.23
N THR A 273 2.51 0.71 8.96
CA THR A 273 1.57 0.12 9.92
C THR A 273 2.23 -0.69 11.03
N ARG A 274 3.55 -0.95 10.94
CA ARG A 274 4.33 -1.60 12.00
C ARG A 274 4.70 -0.62 13.11
N LEU A 275 4.65 0.68 12.85
CA LEU A 275 5.03 1.71 13.81
C LEU A 275 3.77 2.25 14.51
N ALA A 276 3.77 2.22 15.83
CA ALA A 276 2.79 2.95 16.64
C ALA A 276 2.80 4.44 16.28
N TYR A 277 1.62 5.09 16.27
CA TYR A 277 1.53 6.52 15.94
C TYR A 277 2.50 7.37 16.77
N GLY A 278 3.08 8.40 16.13
CA GLY A 278 4.08 9.29 16.72
C GLY A 278 5.52 8.77 16.70
N LEU A 279 5.74 7.49 16.37
CA LEU A 279 7.10 7.01 16.09
C LEU A 279 7.48 7.39 14.67
N GLU A 280 8.42 8.33 14.53
CA GLU A 280 8.91 8.81 13.24
C GLU A 280 9.49 7.64 12.41
N PRO A 281 9.00 7.41 11.18
CA PRO A 281 9.54 6.37 10.32
C PRO A 281 10.85 6.82 9.69
N ASP A 282 11.78 5.89 9.59
CA ASP A 282 13.06 6.07 8.91
C ASP A 282 13.24 4.96 7.87
N ALA A 283 13.89 5.29 6.74
CA ALA A 283 14.04 4.34 5.63
C ALA A 283 14.84 3.09 6.04
N ASP A 284 15.90 3.23 6.84
CA ASP A 284 16.71 2.11 7.31
C ASP A 284 15.91 1.24 8.29
N VAL A 285 15.09 1.87 9.15
CA VAL A 285 14.20 1.15 10.06
C VAL A 285 13.16 0.33 9.29
N LEU A 286 12.54 0.90 8.26
CA LEU A 286 11.57 0.19 7.43
C LEU A 286 12.24 -0.96 6.65
N ALA A 287 13.45 -0.74 6.13
CA ALA A 287 14.24 -1.79 5.47
C ALA A 287 14.59 -2.93 6.44
N GLY A 288 15.01 -2.60 7.67
CA GLY A 288 15.30 -3.58 8.72
C GLY A 288 14.06 -4.40 9.11
N LEU A 289 12.90 -3.75 9.25
CA LEU A 289 11.62 -4.42 9.49
C LEU A 289 11.26 -5.39 8.36
N ALA A 290 11.40 -4.95 7.11
CA ALA A 290 11.11 -5.78 5.94
C ALA A 290 12.02 -7.02 5.89
N ALA A 291 13.33 -6.83 6.07
CA ALA A 291 14.31 -7.91 6.04
C ALA A 291 14.07 -8.93 7.16
N ALA A 292 13.74 -8.46 8.38
CA ALA A 292 13.40 -9.34 9.48
C ALA A 292 12.11 -10.13 9.23
N GLU A 293 11.03 -9.48 8.76
CA GLU A 293 9.78 -10.17 8.42
C GLU A 293 9.98 -11.21 7.30
N GLU A 294 10.83 -10.90 6.31
CA GLU A 294 11.18 -11.83 5.21
C GLU A 294 11.97 -13.04 5.72
N ALA A 295 12.99 -12.83 6.55
CA ALA A 295 13.77 -13.92 7.15
C ALA A 295 12.91 -14.82 8.04
N LEU A 296 12.00 -14.25 8.83
CA LEU A 296 11.04 -15.00 9.65
C LEU A 296 10.05 -15.78 8.78
N ALA A 297 9.56 -15.19 7.69
CA ALA A 297 8.64 -15.86 6.76
C ALA A 297 9.32 -17.04 6.05
N GLY A 298 10.63 -16.97 5.81
CA GLY A 298 11.44 -18.02 5.19
C GLY A 298 11.81 -19.19 6.11
N LEU A 299 11.40 -19.18 7.38
CA LEU A 299 11.63 -20.30 8.28
C LEU A 299 10.92 -21.56 7.79
N VAL A 300 11.59 -22.69 7.94
CA VAL A 300 11.03 -24.03 7.72
C VAL A 300 11.27 -24.87 8.98
N LEU A 301 10.39 -25.82 9.26
CA LEU A 301 10.61 -26.71 10.40
C LEU A 301 11.81 -27.63 10.12
N PRO A 302 12.63 -27.97 11.12
CA PRO A 302 13.82 -28.82 10.95
C PRO A 302 13.53 -30.14 10.21
N GLN A 303 12.39 -30.79 10.49
CA GLN A 303 11.95 -32.02 9.83
C GLN A 303 11.64 -31.87 8.33
N PHE A 304 11.51 -30.64 7.83
CA PHE A 304 11.35 -30.33 6.40
C PHE A 304 12.61 -29.67 5.79
N SER A 305 13.66 -29.44 6.59
CA SER A 305 14.89 -28.78 6.15
C SER A 305 15.84 -29.69 5.37
N GLU A 306 15.68 -31.02 5.41
CA GLU A 306 16.59 -31.97 4.76
C GLU A 306 16.46 -32.04 3.21
N LYS A 307 15.57 -31.23 2.60
CA LYS A 307 15.37 -31.20 1.14
C LYS A 307 15.57 -29.83 0.47
N ALA A 308 15.99 -28.80 1.18
CA ALA A 308 16.29 -27.51 0.54
C ALA A 308 17.76 -27.50 0.07
N PRO A 309 18.06 -27.47 -1.25
CA PRO A 309 19.42 -27.22 -1.69
C PRO A 309 19.81 -25.80 -1.27
N ALA A 310 21.01 -25.66 -0.74
CA ALA A 310 21.60 -24.37 -0.39
C ALA A 310 21.70 -23.49 -1.65
N ALA A 311 20.76 -22.55 -1.81
CA ALA A 311 20.85 -21.54 -2.84
C ALA A 311 21.76 -20.40 -2.36
N ALA A 312 23.06 -20.61 -2.51
CA ALA A 312 24.06 -19.55 -2.52
C ALA A 312 24.61 -19.41 -3.94
N GLY A 313 24.34 -18.28 -4.58
CA GLY A 313 25.18 -17.72 -5.64
C GLY A 313 24.77 -17.98 -7.10
N ALA A 314 24.96 -16.91 -7.87
CA ALA A 314 25.11 -16.79 -9.32
C ALA A 314 23.86 -16.45 -10.16
N ALA A 315 23.95 -15.24 -10.73
CA ALA A 315 23.25 -14.78 -11.91
C ALA A 315 23.69 -15.55 -13.17
N HIS A 316 22.77 -15.74 -14.12
CA HIS A 316 22.83 -15.35 -15.54
C HIS A 316 21.74 -16.11 -16.32
N GLY A 317 21.18 -15.45 -17.31
CA GLY A 317 19.94 -15.85 -17.98
C GLY A 317 20.07 -17.06 -18.90
N GLU A 318 18.93 -17.63 -19.24
CA GLU A 318 18.47 -17.91 -20.61
C GLU A 318 17.04 -18.48 -20.56
N ASP A 319 16.28 -18.17 -21.60
CA ASP A 319 14.89 -18.55 -21.80
C ASP A 319 14.67 -20.07 -21.76
N VAL A 320 13.70 -20.52 -20.96
CA VAL A 320 12.96 -21.77 -21.24
C VAL A 320 11.48 -21.54 -20.97
N ALA A 321 10.72 -21.37 -22.05
CA ALA A 321 9.29 -21.58 -22.06
C ALA A 321 8.99 -23.07 -21.84
N GLY A 322 8.22 -23.40 -20.79
CA GLY A 322 7.75 -24.77 -20.61
C GLY A 322 7.20 -25.10 -19.23
N HIS A 323 5.88 -25.27 -19.19
CA HIS A 323 5.10 -26.10 -18.28
C HIS A 323 5.10 -25.73 -16.79
N GLY A 324 3.90 -25.33 -16.33
CA GLY A 324 3.59 -25.02 -14.95
C GLY A 324 3.96 -26.15 -14.00
N ALA A 325 4.99 -25.92 -13.20
CA ALA A 325 5.10 -26.47 -11.88
C ALA A 325 4.38 -25.49 -10.95
N GLU A 326 3.25 -25.90 -10.37
CA GLU A 326 2.69 -25.20 -9.21
C GLU A 326 3.78 -25.21 -8.13
N ALA A 327 4.42 -24.07 -7.91
CA ALA A 327 5.34 -23.91 -6.80
C ALA A 327 4.53 -24.14 -5.52
N GLU A 328 4.73 -25.29 -4.89
CA GLU A 328 4.09 -25.67 -3.64
C GLU A 328 4.37 -24.54 -2.64
N LYS A 329 3.32 -23.82 -2.26
CA LYS A 329 3.44 -22.59 -1.47
C LYS A 329 3.99 -22.97 -0.10
N ILE A 330 5.26 -22.69 0.15
CA ILE A 330 5.87 -22.87 1.47
C ILE A 330 5.17 -21.90 2.42
N VAL A 331 4.21 -22.43 3.17
CA VAL A 331 3.53 -21.69 4.22
C VAL A 331 4.47 -21.64 5.41
N SER A 332 4.84 -20.43 5.84
CA SER A 332 5.66 -20.25 7.02
C SER A 332 5.05 -21.00 8.21
N PRO A 333 5.84 -21.77 8.98
CA PRO A 333 5.37 -22.46 10.19
C PRO A 333 4.92 -21.49 11.29
N LEU A 334 5.22 -20.19 11.14
CA LEU A 334 4.74 -19.13 12.02
C LEU A 334 3.33 -18.63 11.65
N GLY A 335 2.78 -19.05 10.50
CA GLY A 335 1.52 -18.56 9.95
C GLY A 335 1.60 -17.10 9.52
N ASP A 336 0.60 -16.27 9.87
CA ASP A 336 0.75 -14.82 9.75
C ASP A 336 1.72 -14.29 10.81
N LEU A 337 2.50 -13.26 10.44
CA LEU A 337 3.46 -12.63 11.36
C LEU A 337 3.58 -11.12 11.10
N ARG A 338 3.77 -10.33 12.15
CA ARG A 338 4.03 -8.89 12.05
C ARG A 338 5.04 -8.46 13.12
N LEU A 339 6.13 -7.84 12.70
CA LEU A 339 7.11 -7.25 13.61
C LEU A 339 6.81 -5.77 13.79
N ARG A 340 6.51 -5.33 15.00
CA ARG A 340 6.03 -3.97 15.30
C ARG A 340 6.95 -3.21 16.21
N LEU A 341 6.92 -1.89 16.10
CA LEU A 341 7.63 -0.95 16.94
C LEU A 341 6.63 -0.18 17.80
N THR A 342 6.69 -0.44 19.12
CA THR A 342 5.71 0.03 20.11
C THR A 342 6.46 0.48 21.36
N PRO A 343 7.12 1.64 21.26
CA PRO A 343 8.51 1.87 21.67
C PRO A 343 9.50 0.68 21.71
N ALA A 344 9.15 -0.43 22.36
CA ALA A 344 9.88 -1.70 22.28
C ALA A 344 9.37 -2.56 21.10
N PRO A 345 10.21 -3.43 20.51
CA PRO A 345 9.79 -4.29 19.42
C PRO A 345 8.89 -5.44 19.89
N VAL A 346 7.84 -5.74 19.13
CA VAL A 346 6.91 -6.85 19.38
C VAL A 346 6.74 -7.66 18.11
N LEU A 347 7.05 -8.95 18.15
CA LEU A 347 6.75 -9.89 17.08
C LEU A 347 5.44 -10.61 17.41
N GLN A 348 4.41 -10.35 16.61
CA GLN A 348 3.17 -11.10 16.64
C GLN A 348 3.26 -12.25 15.62
N VAL A 349 2.90 -13.46 16.03
CA VAL A 349 2.85 -14.66 15.17
C VAL A 349 1.58 -15.46 15.43
N GLU A 350 1.08 -16.13 14.40
CA GLU A 350 -0.09 -17.00 14.52
C GLU A 350 0.26 -18.26 15.32
N ALA A 351 1.45 -18.81 15.07
CA ALA A 351 2.00 -19.96 15.78
C ALA A 351 3.49 -19.76 16.06
N LEU A 352 3.97 -20.36 17.15
CA LEU A 352 5.40 -20.43 17.45
C LEU A 352 5.75 -21.85 17.91
N PRO A 353 6.16 -22.73 16.97
CA PRO A 353 6.69 -24.05 17.32
C PRO A 353 7.90 -23.91 18.26
N PRO A 354 7.98 -24.68 19.35
CA PRO A 354 9.09 -24.59 20.32
C PRO A 354 10.47 -24.73 19.68
N GLU A 355 10.58 -25.53 18.62
CA GLU A 355 11.81 -25.79 17.87
C GLU A 355 12.32 -24.55 17.14
N LEU A 356 11.43 -23.60 16.82
CA LEU A 356 11.78 -22.37 16.11
C LEU A 356 12.02 -21.19 17.05
N ALA A 357 11.69 -21.29 18.34
CA ALA A 357 11.75 -20.17 19.28
C ALA A 357 13.16 -19.56 19.36
N GLY A 358 14.20 -20.39 19.46
CA GLY A 358 15.60 -19.93 19.46
C GLY A 358 15.98 -19.25 18.14
N ARG A 359 15.59 -19.85 17.01
CA ARG A 359 15.90 -19.30 15.69
C ARG A 359 15.19 -17.97 15.42
N VAL A 360 13.96 -17.82 15.88
CA VAL A 360 13.22 -16.55 15.82
C VAL A 360 13.96 -15.47 16.60
N GLN A 361 14.43 -15.76 17.81
CA GLN A 361 15.21 -14.80 18.61
C GLN A 361 16.54 -14.42 17.94
N GLU A 362 17.23 -15.40 17.34
CA GLU A 362 18.46 -15.14 16.58
C GLU A 362 18.22 -14.20 15.39
N ILE A 363 17.19 -14.44 14.59
CA ILE A 363 16.83 -13.58 13.45
C ILE A 363 16.52 -12.18 13.94
N LEU A 364 15.69 -12.04 14.96
CA LEU A 364 15.35 -10.73 15.53
C LEU A 364 16.60 -9.99 16.01
N ALA A 365 17.52 -10.66 16.71
CA ALA A 365 18.77 -10.08 17.17
C ALA A 365 19.70 -9.66 16.01
N GLN A 366 19.81 -10.49 14.96
CA GLN A 366 20.62 -10.19 13.76
C GLN A 366 20.15 -8.93 13.03
N HIS A 367 18.83 -8.67 13.06
CA HIS A 367 18.23 -7.48 12.47
C HIS A 367 18.08 -6.30 13.45
N GLY A 368 18.68 -6.38 14.64
CA GLY A 368 18.70 -5.28 15.62
C GLY A 368 17.46 -5.16 16.51
N PHE A 369 16.54 -6.13 16.47
CA PHE A 369 15.34 -6.19 17.31
C PHE A 369 15.58 -7.02 18.59
N THR A 370 16.62 -6.66 19.36
CA THR A 370 16.90 -7.28 20.66
C THR A 370 15.80 -6.98 21.67
N ASN A 371 15.57 -7.89 22.63
CA ASN A 371 14.50 -7.78 23.63
C ASN A 371 13.09 -7.68 23.04
N CYS A 372 12.88 -8.27 21.86
CA CYS A 372 11.58 -8.30 21.21
C CYS A 372 10.60 -9.21 21.97
N GLU A 373 9.45 -8.66 22.32
CA GLU A 373 8.36 -9.42 22.92
C GLU A 373 7.72 -10.33 21.88
N LEU A 374 7.55 -11.61 22.20
CA LEU A 374 6.87 -12.58 21.34
C LEU A 374 5.41 -12.72 21.78
N ARG A 375 4.47 -12.44 20.87
CA ARG A 375 3.03 -12.62 21.09
C ARG A 375 2.47 -13.65 20.13
N VAL A 376 1.97 -14.76 20.66
CA VAL A 376 1.34 -15.82 19.86
C VAL A 376 -0.18 -15.67 19.94
N GLY A 377 -0.86 -15.63 18.80
CA GLY A 377 -2.32 -15.53 18.77
C GLY A 377 -2.91 -15.40 17.37
N GLN A 378 -4.21 -15.70 17.28
CA GLN A 378 -4.98 -15.59 16.05
C GLN A 378 -5.43 -14.14 15.79
N GLY A 379 -5.67 -13.79 14.52
CA GLY A 379 -6.25 -12.49 14.15
C GLY A 379 -5.28 -11.31 14.20
N ILE A 380 -4.03 -11.50 13.75
CA ILE A 380 -3.04 -10.41 13.65
C ILE A 380 -3.57 -9.32 12.71
N SER A 381 -3.99 -8.20 13.29
CA SER A 381 -4.57 -7.10 12.55
C SER A 381 -3.55 -6.44 11.63
N GLY A 382 -4.01 -5.82 10.54
CA GLY A 382 -3.16 -4.97 9.72
C GLY A 382 -2.71 -3.67 10.40
N PHE A 383 -3.32 -3.31 11.54
CA PHE A 383 -3.14 -2.02 12.22
C PHE A 383 -2.89 -2.25 13.71
N TYR A 384 -1.77 -1.75 14.22
CA TYR A 384 -1.45 -1.88 15.64
C TYR A 384 -2.54 -1.26 16.55
N ASP A 385 -3.08 -0.11 16.14
CA ASP A 385 -4.02 0.69 16.93
C ASP A 385 -5.51 0.43 16.59
N SER A 386 -5.88 -0.78 16.15
CA SER A 386 -7.28 -1.10 15.83
C SER A 386 -8.21 -1.13 17.04
N GLN A 387 -7.67 -0.98 18.26
CA GLN A 387 -8.50 -0.60 19.40
C GLN A 387 -8.82 0.88 19.25
N ALA A 388 -10.05 1.16 18.82
CA ALA A 388 -10.64 2.48 18.95
C ALA A 388 -10.36 2.96 20.39
N PRO A 389 -9.78 4.15 20.60
CA PRO A 389 -9.85 4.74 21.92
C PRO A 389 -11.33 4.81 22.28
N THR A 390 -11.72 4.22 23.40
CA THR A 390 -12.93 4.65 24.10
C THR A 390 -12.82 6.16 24.22
N LEU A 391 -13.73 6.86 23.54
CA LEU A 391 -13.92 8.29 23.74
C LEU A 391 -14.43 8.45 25.17
N ASP A 392 -13.52 8.72 26.10
CA ASP A 392 -13.86 9.35 27.38
C ASP A 392 -13.92 10.87 27.19
#